data_AF-A0A9D8GWL5-F1
#
_entry.id   AF-A0A9D8GWL5-F1
#
_cell.length_a   1.000
_cell.length_b   1.000
_cell.length_c   1.000
_cell.angle_alpha   90.00
_cell.angle_beta   90.00
_cell.angle_gamma   90.00
#
_symmetry.space_group_name_H-M   'P 1'
#
loop_
_entity.id
_entity.type
_entity.pdbx_description
1 polymer ?
#
loop_
_entity_poly.entity_id
_entity_poly.type
_entity_poly.pdbx_seq_one_letter_code
_entity_poly.pdbx_strand_id
1 'polypeptide(L)'
;MTHVVVVTLTTTFLLLALDKSGELRGPRPVYVPPVKAAAAPATAVDPDKGKQPPHNDTVDDLPEGKGREVTFYTCTACHGVALIKAQGLTRDLWDSSIDLMIEKHRMPAPKPQERAEVLDYLAEQFPPRRRTRGGDNPFLR
;
A
#
# COMPACT_ATOMS: atom_id res chain seq x y z
N MET A 1 -44.44 -4.93 -31.82
CA MET A 1 -43.33 -5.64 -31.15
C MET A 1 -41.97 -5.16 -31.66
N THR A 2 -41.67 -5.23 -32.95
CA THR A 2 -40.40 -4.77 -33.55
C THR A 2 -40.09 -3.28 -33.30
N HIS A 3 -41.08 -2.40 -33.46
CA HIS A 3 -40.87 -0.95 -33.22
C HIS A 3 -40.56 -0.59 -31.76
N VAL A 4 -41.16 -1.29 -30.78
CA VAL A 4 -40.91 -1.05 -29.35
C VAL A 4 -39.48 -1.47 -29.00
N VAL A 5 -39.01 -2.61 -29.50
CA VAL A 5 -37.64 -3.10 -29.26
C VAL A 5 -36.61 -2.16 -29.89
N VAL A 6 -36.83 -1.69 -31.11
CA VAL A 6 -35.92 -0.75 -31.79
C VAL A 6 -35.82 0.57 -31.02
N VAL A 7 -36.95 1.13 -30.56
CA VAL A 7 -36.96 2.38 -29.78
C VAL A 7 -36.26 2.20 -28.43
N THR A 8 -36.47 1.08 -27.73
CA THR A 8 -35.77 0.85 -26.46
C THR A 8 -34.25 0.74 -26.66
N LEU A 9 -33.80 0.06 -27.72
CA LEU A 9 -32.38 -0.08 -28.02
C LEU A 9 -31.73 1.26 -28.37
N THR A 10 -32.36 2.07 -29.24
CA THR A 10 -31.81 3.38 -29.61
C THR A 10 -31.71 4.32 -28.41
N THR A 11 -32.70 4.32 -27.54
CA THR A 11 -32.70 5.16 -26.33
C THR A 11 -31.62 4.74 -25.35
N THR A 12 -31.41 3.43 -25.17
CA THR A 12 -30.35 2.90 -24.29
C THR A 12 -28.96 3.24 -24.83
N PHE A 13 -28.73 3.07 -26.14
CA PHE A 13 -27.47 3.44 -26.78
C PHE A 13 -27.18 4.94 -26.68
N LEU A 14 -28.21 5.79 -26.83
CA LEU A 14 -28.06 7.23 -26.67
C LEU A 14 -27.68 7.60 -25.24
N LEU A 15 -28.34 7.03 -24.23
CA LEU A 15 -28.02 7.28 -22.82
C LEU A 15 -26.59 6.83 -22.46
N LEU A 16 -26.16 5.68 -22.97
CA LEU A 16 -24.79 5.19 -22.77
C LEU A 16 -23.76 6.09 -23.46
N ALA A 17 -24.08 6.64 -24.62
CA ALA A 17 -23.21 7.59 -25.30
C ALA A 17 -23.05 8.90 -24.50
N LEU A 18 -24.13 9.44 -23.93
CA LEU A 18 -24.11 10.65 -23.10
C LEU A 18 -23.38 10.46 -21.76
N ASP A 19 -23.47 9.29 -21.12
CA ASP A 19 -22.67 9.01 -19.92
C ASP A 19 -21.17 8.86 -20.23
N LYS A 20 -20.85 8.21 -21.37
CA LYS A 20 -19.47 8.02 -21.83
C LYS A 20 -18.80 9.32 -22.23
N SER A 21 -19.53 10.24 -22.89
CA SER A 21 -19.02 11.59 -23.19
C SER A 21 -18.86 12.45 -21.93
N GLY A 22 -19.54 12.06 -20.84
CA GLY A 22 -19.47 12.74 -19.56
C GLY A 22 -20.43 13.93 -19.45
N GLU A 23 -21.32 14.13 -20.42
CA GLU A 23 -22.37 15.15 -20.39
C GLU A 23 -23.28 15.02 -19.15
N LEU A 24 -23.42 13.80 -18.62
CA LEU A 24 -24.21 13.53 -17.42
C LEU A 24 -23.43 13.69 -16.10
N ARG A 25 -22.10 13.92 -16.16
CA ARG A 25 -21.27 14.10 -14.96
C ARG A 25 -21.27 15.57 -14.55
N GLY A 26 -21.70 15.85 -13.32
CA GLY A 26 -21.63 17.19 -12.73
C GLY A 26 -20.20 17.75 -12.64
N PRO A 27 -20.04 19.05 -12.32
CA PRO A 27 -18.74 19.72 -12.31
C PRO A 27 -17.78 19.01 -11.36
N ARG A 28 -16.79 18.33 -11.93
CA ARG A 28 -15.71 17.72 -11.17
C ARG A 28 -14.71 18.81 -10.78
N PRO A 29 -14.25 18.86 -9.53
CA PRO A 29 -13.13 19.72 -9.18
C PRO A 29 -11.95 19.34 -10.06
N VAL A 30 -11.49 20.29 -10.88
CA VAL A 30 -10.29 20.10 -11.70
C VAL A 30 -9.12 19.95 -10.75
N TYR A 31 -8.45 18.80 -10.79
CA TYR A 31 -7.19 18.62 -10.09
C TYR A 31 -6.19 19.61 -10.67
N VAL A 32 -5.89 20.66 -9.91
CA VAL A 32 -4.76 21.55 -10.18
C VAL A 32 -3.56 20.90 -9.50
N PRO A 33 -2.59 20.35 -10.25
CA PRO A 33 -1.37 19.85 -9.62
C PRO A 33 -0.72 21.01 -8.86
N PRO A 34 -0.16 20.77 -7.67
CA PRO A 34 0.65 21.78 -7.02
C PRO A 34 1.74 22.22 -8.02
N VAL A 35 1.90 23.53 -8.17
CA VAL A 35 3.01 24.09 -8.97
C VAL A 35 4.27 23.43 -8.44
N LYS A 36 4.97 22.67 -9.30
CA LYS A 36 6.23 22.03 -8.96
C LYS A 36 7.13 23.13 -8.40
N ALA A 37 7.42 23.07 -7.09
CA ALA A 37 8.30 24.03 -6.46
C ALA A 37 9.58 24.10 -7.31
N ALA A 38 9.99 25.31 -7.68
CA ALA A 38 11.25 25.53 -8.36
C ALA A 38 12.33 24.81 -7.57
N ALA A 39 13.17 24.04 -8.27
CA ALA A 39 14.21 23.25 -7.65
C ALA A 39 15.02 24.15 -6.71
N ALA A 40 14.98 23.83 -5.41
CA ALA A 40 15.87 24.44 -4.44
C ALA A 40 17.32 24.24 -4.93
N PRO A 41 18.22 25.22 -4.72
CA PRO A 41 19.62 25.04 -5.04
C PRO A 41 20.12 23.75 -4.39
N ALA A 42 20.97 23.01 -5.09
CA ALA A 42 21.58 21.76 -4.60
C ALA A 42 22.52 22.06 -3.43
N THR A 43 21.96 22.40 -2.28
CA THR A 43 22.68 22.54 -1.02
C THR A 43 22.80 21.16 -0.41
N ALA A 44 24.04 20.71 -0.25
CA ALA A 44 24.52 19.60 0.58
C ALA A 44 23.66 18.33 0.59
N VAL A 45 24.24 17.21 0.12
CA VAL A 45 23.73 15.88 0.46
C VAL A 45 23.83 15.76 1.98
N ASP A 46 22.70 15.90 2.66
CA ASP A 46 22.56 15.54 4.06
C ASP A 46 22.85 14.02 4.15
N PRO A 47 23.94 13.61 4.83
CA PRO A 47 24.32 12.20 4.91
C PRO A 47 23.29 11.35 5.66
N ASP A 48 22.42 11.98 6.44
CA ASP A 48 21.34 11.32 7.18
C ASP A 48 20.03 11.28 6.39
N LYS A 49 19.96 11.96 5.24
CA LYS A 49 18.78 11.97 4.38
C LYS A 49 18.54 10.59 3.79
N GLY A 50 17.50 9.93 4.31
CA GLY A 50 17.12 8.57 3.92
C GLY A 50 17.61 7.49 4.89
N LYS A 51 18.39 7.85 5.91
CA LYS A 51 18.71 6.94 7.01
C LYS A 51 17.45 6.79 7.87
N GLN A 52 17.02 5.55 8.09
CA GLN A 52 15.93 5.29 9.02
C GLN A 52 16.34 5.78 10.43
N PRO A 53 15.42 6.41 11.18
CA PRO A 53 15.68 6.77 12.57
C PRO A 53 16.19 5.55 13.33
N PRO A 54 17.18 5.70 14.22
CA PRO A 54 17.61 4.59 15.06
C PRO A 54 16.39 4.08 15.84
N HIS A 55 16.19 2.77 15.79
CA HIS A 55 15.18 2.08 16.57
C HIS A 55 15.92 1.21 17.59
N ASN A 56 15.48 1.25 18.83
CA ASN A 56 16.03 0.45 19.93
C ASN A 56 15.12 -0.74 20.23
N ASP A 57 14.51 -1.29 19.16
CA ASP A 57 13.54 -2.38 19.30
C ASP A 57 14.26 -3.67 19.70
N THR A 58 13.51 -4.55 20.34
CA THR A 58 13.93 -5.87 20.81
C THR A 58 12.97 -6.93 20.27
N VAL A 59 13.35 -8.20 20.38
CA VAL A 59 12.52 -9.33 19.92
C VAL A 59 11.13 -9.32 20.59
N ASP A 60 11.05 -8.86 21.84
CA ASP A 60 9.81 -8.79 22.61
C ASP A 60 8.86 -7.68 22.16
N ASP A 61 9.32 -6.77 21.32
CA ASP A 61 8.44 -5.81 20.66
C ASP A 61 7.60 -6.45 19.55
N LEU A 62 7.89 -7.69 19.14
CA LEU A 62 7.03 -8.45 18.22
C LEU A 62 6.14 -9.45 19.00
N PRO A 63 4.88 -9.68 18.57
CA PRO A 63 3.99 -10.67 19.19
C PRO A 63 4.62 -12.05 19.32
N GLU A 64 4.40 -12.76 20.42
CA GLU A 64 4.92 -14.13 20.58
C GLU A 64 4.39 -15.05 19.47
N GLY A 65 5.28 -15.90 18.94
CA GLY A 65 4.91 -16.84 17.88
C GLY A 65 6.13 -17.54 17.26
N LYS A 66 5.88 -18.67 16.60
CA LYS A 66 6.91 -19.40 15.84
C LYS A 66 7.40 -18.50 14.71
N GLY A 67 8.71 -18.29 14.59
CA GLY A 67 9.29 -17.40 13.60
C GLY A 67 9.46 -15.95 14.04
N ARG A 68 9.14 -15.60 15.30
CA ARG A 68 9.32 -14.24 15.84
C ARG A 68 10.76 -13.76 15.73
N GLU A 69 11.71 -14.58 16.18
CA GLU A 69 13.12 -14.19 16.26
C GLU A 69 13.76 -14.02 14.88
N VAL A 70 13.51 -14.97 13.96
CA VAL A 70 13.98 -14.84 12.58
C VAL A 70 13.35 -13.64 11.87
N THR A 71 12.05 -13.38 12.10
CA THR A 71 11.38 -12.18 11.58
C THR A 71 12.01 -10.91 12.12
N PHE A 72 12.27 -10.84 13.43
CA PHE A 72 12.89 -9.69 14.07
C PHE A 72 14.23 -9.37 13.38
N TYR A 73 15.20 -10.29 13.41
CA TYR A 73 16.53 -10.01 12.88
C TYR A 73 16.55 -9.77 11.36
N THR A 74 15.62 -10.39 10.62
CA THR A 74 15.51 -10.18 9.17
C THR A 74 14.97 -8.79 8.84
N CYS A 75 13.91 -8.35 9.53
CA CYS A 75 13.17 -7.15 9.16
C CYS A 75 13.65 -5.89 9.88
N THR A 76 14.32 -6.00 11.03
CA THR A 76 14.84 -4.84 11.77
C THR A 76 16.26 -4.41 11.37
N ALA A 77 16.87 -5.11 10.41
CA ALA A 77 18.18 -4.72 9.86
C ALA A 77 18.18 -3.32 9.21
N CYS A 78 17.01 -2.78 8.84
CA CYS A 78 16.88 -1.47 8.21
C CYS A 78 15.91 -0.55 8.96
N HIS A 79 14.68 -0.98 9.26
CA HIS A 79 13.67 -0.17 9.97
C HIS A 79 13.16 -0.83 11.24
N GLY A 80 12.61 -0.03 12.15
CA GLY A 80 12.01 -0.55 13.37
C GLY A 80 10.75 -1.38 13.17
N VAL A 81 10.38 -2.10 14.23
CA VAL A 81 9.20 -2.98 14.32
C VAL A 81 7.89 -2.24 14.11
N ALA A 82 7.85 -0.93 14.39
CA ALA A 82 6.67 -0.10 14.18
C ALA A 82 6.18 -0.11 12.72
N LEU A 83 7.11 -0.11 11.75
CA LEU A 83 6.75 -0.15 10.33
C LEU A 83 6.16 -1.51 9.95
N ILE A 84 6.69 -2.60 10.51
CA ILE A 84 6.18 -3.96 10.30
C ILE A 84 4.74 -4.07 10.81
N LYS A 85 4.50 -3.61 12.05
CA LYS A 85 3.19 -3.63 12.71
C LYS A 85 2.12 -2.83 11.97
N ALA A 86 2.50 -1.74 11.31
CA ALA A 86 1.56 -0.85 10.62
C ALA A 86 0.92 -1.47 9.37
N GLN A 87 1.59 -2.45 8.77
CA GLN A 87 1.28 -2.88 7.40
C GLN A 87 0.02 -3.74 7.33
N GLY A 88 -0.01 -4.89 8.02
CA GLY A 88 -1.15 -5.82 8.03
C GLY A 88 -1.54 -6.32 6.64
N LEU A 89 -0.94 -7.42 6.18
CA LEU A 89 -1.06 -7.90 4.80
C LEU A 89 -1.44 -9.38 4.73
N THR A 90 -1.92 -9.82 3.56
CA THR A 90 -2.00 -11.24 3.26
C THR A 90 -0.60 -11.81 3.08
N ARG A 91 -0.46 -13.13 3.20
CA ARG A 91 0.81 -13.81 2.99
C ARG A 91 1.46 -13.45 1.64
N ASP A 92 0.70 -13.43 0.55
CA ASP A 92 1.20 -13.12 -0.79
C ASP A 92 1.65 -11.65 -0.93
N LEU A 93 0.98 -10.74 -0.21
CA LEU A 93 1.38 -9.33 -0.19
C LEU A 93 2.62 -9.10 0.68
N TRP A 94 2.79 -9.88 1.76
CA TRP A 94 4.05 -9.92 2.50
C TRP A 94 5.19 -10.47 1.63
N ASP A 95 4.93 -11.52 0.86
CA ASP A 95 5.88 -12.11 -0.10
C ASP A 95 6.38 -11.06 -1.10
N SER A 96 5.43 -10.37 -1.73
CA SER A 96 5.69 -9.29 -2.68
C SER A 96 6.44 -8.11 -2.03
N SER A 97 6.18 -7.84 -0.74
CA SER A 97 6.86 -6.78 0.00
C SER A 97 8.33 -7.15 0.27
N ILE A 98 8.61 -8.43 0.58
CA ILE A 98 9.97 -8.94 0.72
C ILE A 98 10.73 -8.82 -0.60
N ASP A 99 10.08 -9.17 -1.72
CA ASP A 99 10.70 -9.04 -3.05
C ASP A 99 11.03 -7.58 -3.37
N LEU A 100 10.13 -6.64 -3.04
CA LEU A 100 10.40 -5.21 -3.18
C LEU A 100 11.61 -4.76 -2.34
N MET A 101 11.73 -5.25 -1.10
CA MET A 101 12.85 -4.94 -0.22
C MET A 101 14.17 -5.47 -0.79
N ILE A 102 14.17 -6.66 -1.37
CA ILE A 102 15.34 -7.24 -2.03
C ILE A 102 15.71 -6.40 -3.26
N GLU A 103 14.76 -6.16 -4.16
CA GLU A 103 15.01 -5.54 -5.46
C GLU A 103 15.31 -4.04 -5.39
N LYS A 104 14.58 -3.29 -4.55
CA LYS A 104 14.66 -1.83 -4.51
C LYS A 104 15.49 -1.31 -3.35
N HIS A 105 15.52 -2.05 -2.24
CA HIS A 105 16.19 -1.63 -1.02
C HIS A 105 17.44 -2.45 -0.70
N ARG A 106 17.81 -3.39 -1.59
CA ARG A 106 19.02 -4.23 -1.48
C ARG A 106 19.07 -5.04 -0.18
N MET A 107 17.90 -5.45 0.32
CA MET A 107 17.84 -6.40 1.41
C MET A 107 18.48 -7.72 0.97
N PRO A 108 19.41 -8.30 1.75
CA PRO A 108 19.91 -9.64 1.48
C PRO A 108 18.75 -10.64 1.40
N ALA A 109 18.73 -11.47 0.37
CA ALA A 109 17.68 -12.47 0.21
C ALA A 109 17.77 -13.52 1.34
N PRO A 110 16.70 -13.72 2.14
CA PRO A 110 16.68 -14.77 3.15
C PRO A 110 16.74 -16.16 2.51
N LYS A 111 17.24 -17.16 3.23
CA LYS A 111 17.21 -18.54 2.72
C LYS A 111 15.76 -19.00 2.52
N PRO A 112 15.46 -19.95 1.60
CA PRO A 112 14.09 -20.36 1.33
C PRO A 112 13.29 -20.80 2.57
N GLN A 113 13.94 -21.50 3.51
CA GLN A 113 13.32 -21.95 4.75
C GLN A 113 13.03 -20.77 5.70
N GLU A 114 13.99 -19.86 5.87
CA GLU A 114 13.83 -18.65 6.70
C GLU A 114 12.74 -17.74 6.10
N ARG A 115 12.71 -17.55 4.78
CA ARG A 115 11.67 -16.78 4.08
C ARG A 115 10.29 -17.37 4.34
N ALA A 116 10.15 -18.70 4.26
CA ALA A 116 8.88 -19.36 4.55
C ALA A 116 8.42 -19.12 5.99
N GLU A 117 9.32 -19.27 6.97
CA GLU A 117 9.04 -19.05 8.39
C GLU A 117 8.67 -17.59 8.71
N VAL A 118 9.40 -16.63 8.14
CA VAL A 118 9.09 -15.20 8.26
C VAL A 118 7.71 -14.88 7.71
N LEU A 119 7.37 -15.43 6.54
CA LEU A 119 6.08 -15.17 5.90
C LEU A 119 4.91 -15.81 6.66
N ASP A 120 5.09 -17.00 7.20
CA ASP A 120 4.08 -17.65 8.04
C ASP A 120 3.83 -16.81 9.30
N TYR A 121 4.89 -16.38 9.98
CA TYR A 121 4.79 -15.51 11.14
C TYR A 121 4.11 -14.16 10.83
N LEU A 122 4.53 -13.48 9.76
CA LEU A 122 3.97 -12.18 9.37
C LEU A 122 2.48 -12.27 9.01
N ALA A 123 2.08 -13.34 8.30
CA ALA A 123 0.68 -13.53 7.94
C ALA A 123 -0.20 -13.91 9.13
N GLU A 124 0.33 -14.67 10.09
CA GLU A 124 -0.37 -15.06 11.31
C GLU A 124 -0.53 -13.90 12.28
N GLN A 125 0.56 -13.17 12.57
CA GLN A 125 0.59 -12.11 13.57
C GLN A 125 0.09 -10.76 13.05
N PHE A 126 0.24 -10.50 11.74
CA PHE A 126 -0.15 -9.24 11.11
C PHE A 126 -1.06 -9.45 9.88
N PRO A 127 -2.27 -10.03 10.06
CA PRO A 127 -3.21 -10.24 8.98
C PRO A 127 -3.78 -8.91 8.44
N PRO A 128 -4.44 -8.91 7.27
CA PRO A 128 -5.10 -7.73 6.74
C PRO A 128 -6.07 -7.10 7.73
N ARG A 129 -5.88 -5.83 8.03
CA ARG A 129 -6.81 -5.08 8.90
C ARG A 129 -8.15 -4.96 8.20
N ARG A 130 -9.20 -5.50 8.82
CA ARG A 130 -10.58 -5.38 8.32
C ARG A 130 -10.93 -3.90 8.27
N ARG A 131 -11.13 -3.34 7.07
CA ARG A 131 -11.67 -2.00 6.93
C ARG A 131 -13.09 -2.03 7.51
N THR A 132 -13.30 -1.38 8.65
CA THR A 132 -14.66 -1.16 9.15
C THR A 132 -15.42 -0.39 8.08
N ARG A 133 -16.48 -1.00 7.56
CA ARG A 133 -17.42 -0.39 6.61
C ARG A 133 -18.18 0.71 7.36
N GLY A 134 -17.60 1.91 7.38
CA GLY A 134 -18.10 3.04 8.16
C GLY A 134 -17.04 4.00 8.66
N GLY A 135 -15.78 3.90 8.21
CA GLY A 135 -14.79 4.93 8.47
C GLY A 135 -15.14 6.20 7.70
N ASP A 136 -15.88 7.09 8.35
CA ASP A 136 -15.98 8.50 7.95
C ASP A 136 -14.58 8.97 7.56
N ASN A 137 -14.46 9.52 6.37
CA ASN A 137 -13.24 10.19 5.98
C ASN A 137 -13.05 11.38 6.94
N PRO A 138 -12.02 11.38 7.80
CA PRO A 138 -11.87 12.38 8.86
C PRO A 138 -11.61 13.79 8.31
N PHE A 139 -11.36 13.90 7.00
CA PHE A 139 -11.13 15.14 6.28
C PHE A 139 -12.40 15.72 5.63
N LEU A 140 -13.58 15.11 5.84
CA LEU A 140 -14.87 15.60 5.33
C LEU A 140 -15.73 16.27 6.41
N ARG A 141 -15.14 16.77 7.50
CA ARG A 141 -15.81 17.54 8.55
C ARG A 141 -15.32 18.98 8.57
#